data_AF-A0A0M3JXR8-F1
#
_entry.id   AF-A0A0M3JXR8-F1
#
_cell.length_a   1.000
_cell.length_b   1.000
_cell.length_c   1.000
_cell.angle_alpha   90.00
_cell.angle_beta   90.00
_cell.angle_gamma   90.00
#
_symmetry.space_group_name_H-M   'P 1'
#
loop_
_entity.id
_entity.type
_entity.pdbx_description
1 polymer ?
#
loop_
_entity_poly.entity_id
_entity_poly.type
_entity_poly.pdbx_seq_one_letter_code
_entity_poly.pdbx_strand_id
1 'polypeptide(L)'
;MMGLFGQGKKVDTKEQVRELQRKMRIEVRQLDRQIHAIEREELKAGCHSFMHVKRQIKEAAKKGDRDVCVVLAKSMVNSRKAVSKIHATKAQINSVVMCMQQQLATVRMAGTLQHSTEVMKNMQELVKVPEIMAVMRDISKEMTRIGIIDEMIEETMESVEPEELEEEAQEEVDKILFEITSGELGKAPSAVADTLVAPASAVTEEEQPVDFEEMRQRLESLKN
;
A
#
# COMPACT_ATOMS: atom_id res chain seq x y z
N MET A 1 47.03 6.39 -44.54
CA MET A 1 45.85 6.26 -45.42
C MET A 1 44.92 5.24 -44.77
N MET A 2 43.67 5.63 -44.51
CA MET A 2 42.69 4.94 -43.66
C MET A 2 42.50 3.45 -44.00
N GLY A 3 42.64 2.60 -42.99
CA GLY A 3 42.26 1.20 -43.04
C GLY A 3 40.75 1.01 -42.89
N LEU A 4 40.13 0.61 -44.00
CA LEU A 4 39.27 -0.55 -44.11
C LEU A 4 37.98 -0.63 -43.23
N PHE A 5 36.86 -0.26 -43.87
CA PHE A 5 35.60 -1.01 -43.88
C PHE A 5 34.98 -1.47 -42.55
N GLY A 6 33.97 -0.71 -42.08
CA GLY A 6 32.58 -1.20 -42.20
C GLY A 6 32.14 -2.46 -41.46
N GLN A 7 32.78 -2.86 -40.35
CA GLN A 7 32.11 -3.76 -39.40
C GLN A 7 31.05 -2.94 -38.65
N GLY A 8 29.77 -3.21 -38.93
CA GLY A 8 28.66 -2.71 -38.11
C GLY A 8 29.00 -2.99 -36.66
N LYS A 9 29.26 -1.93 -35.89
CA LYS A 9 29.60 -2.05 -34.47
C LYS A 9 28.46 -2.81 -33.82
N LYS A 10 28.69 -4.11 -33.51
CA LYS A 10 27.91 -4.76 -32.45
C LYS A 10 28.07 -3.82 -31.26
N VAL A 11 26.97 -3.20 -30.85
CA VAL A 11 26.95 -2.22 -29.76
C VAL A 11 27.79 -2.80 -28.62
N ASP A 12 28.81 -2.06 -28.18
CA ASP A 12 29.72 -2.53 -27.14
C ASP A 12 28.88 -2.88 -25.91
N THR A 13 29.14 -4.00 -25.24
CA THR A 13 28.37 -4.42 -24.05
C THR A 13 28.40 -3.33 -22.97
N LYS A 14 29.49 -2.56 -22.91
CA LYS A 14 29.61 -1.36 -22.06
C LYS A 14 28.61 -0.25 -22.44
N GLU A 15 28.37 -0.04 -23.73
CA GLU A 15 27.40 0.94 -24.21
C GLU A 15 25.97 0.48 -23.90
N GLN A 16 25.66 -0.80 -24.09
CA GLN A 16 24.36 -1.38 -23.74
C GLN A 16 24.05 -1.24 -22.24
N VAL A 17 25.03 -1.53 -21.37
CA VAL A 17 24.88 -1.35 -19.91
C VAL A 17 24.68 0.13 -19.54
N ARG A 18 25.36 1.06 -20.19
CA ARG A 18 25.15 2.50 -19.96
C ARG A 18 23.77 2.96 -20.41
N GLU A 19 23.28 2.43 -21.53
CA GLU A 19 21.94 2.75 -22.03
C GLU A 19 20.86 2.26 -21.05
N LEU A 20 20.99 1.02 -20.57
CA LEU A 20 20.11 0.47 -19.53
C LEU A 20 20.15 1.28 -18.24
N GLN A 21 21.33 1.69 -17.76
CA GLN A 21 21.44 2.60 -16.62
C GLN A 21 20.71 3.93 -16.85
N ARG A 22 20.77 4.46 -18.09
CA ARG A 22 20.07 5.69 -18.45
C ARG A 22 18.55 5.50 -18.43
N LYS A 23 18.04 4.39 -18.99
CA LYS A 23 16.61 4.02 -18.94
C LYS A 23 16.13 3.93 -17.48
N MET A 24 16.84 3.17 -16.64
CA MET A 24 16.54 3.04 -15.20
C MET A 24 16.49 4.39 -14.47
N ARG A 25 17.45 5.30 -14.73
CA ARG A 25 17.47 6.64 -14.13
C ARG A 25 16.32 7.53 -14.61
N ILE A 26 15.82 7.33 -15.82
CA ILE A 26 14.62 8.04 -16.29
C ILE A 26 13.41 7.55 -15.50
N GLU A 27 13.26 6.23 -15.32
CA GLU A 27 12.20 5.63 -14.50
C GLU A 27 12.21 6.12 -13.05
N VAL A 28 13.38 6.22 -12.41
CA VAL A 28 13.48 6.83 -11.06
C VAL A 28 12.89 8.25 -11.04
N ARG A 29 13.14 9.06 -12.06
CA ARG A 29 12.58 10.41 -12.13
C ARG A 29 11.09 10.40 -12.44
N GLN A 30 10.56 9.37 -13.09
CA GLN A 30 9.12 9.19 -13.28
C GLN A 30 8.45 8.90 -11.94
N LEU A 31 9.03 7.97 -11.16
CA LEU A 31 8.59 7.66 -9.79
C LEU A 31 8.66 8.91 -8.89
N ASP A 32 9.74 9.70 -8.96
CA ASP A 32 9.83 10.96 -8.20
C ASP A 32 8.73 11.96 -8.61
N ARG A 33 8.37 12.01 -9.90
CA ARG A 33 7.24 12.83 -10.36
C ARG A 33 5.90 12.29 -9.86
N GLN A 34 5.73 10.98 -9.74
CA GLN A 34 4.53 10.36 -9.15
C GLN A 34 4.45 10.63 -7.66
N ILE A 35 5.55 10.51 -6.90
CA ILE A 35 5.60 10.93 -5.48
C ILE A 35 5.14 12.38 -5.39
N HIS A 36 5.76 13.28 -6.16
CA HIS A 36 5.37 14.68 -6.16
C HIS A 36 3.98 14.94 -6.76
N ALA A 37 3.41 14.04 -7.57
CA ALA A 37 2.06 14.18 -8.09
C ALA A 37 1.04 13.76 -7.03
N ILE A 38 1.28 12.65 -6.32
CA ILE A 38 0.50 12.19 -5.17
C ILE A 38 0.55 13.26 -4.08
N GLU A 39 1.75 13.73 -3.71
CA GLU A 39 1.93 14.85 -2.78
C GLU A 39 1.26 16.14 -3.29
N ARG A 40 1.18 16.35 -4.62
CA ARG A 40 0.55 17.53 -5.22
C ARG A 40 -0.97 17.48 -5.33
N GLU A 41 -1.55 16.34 -5.65
CA GLU A 41 -2.99 16.11 -5.57
C GLU A 41 -3.43 16.25 -4.11
N GLU A 42 -2.59 15.82 -3.18
CA GLU A 42 -2.71 16.09 -1.75
C GLU A 42 -2.46 17.58 -1.39
N LEU A 43 -1.61 18.33 -2.10
CA LEU A 43 -1.32 19.77 -1.87
C LEU A 43 -2.27 20.73 -2.58
N LYS A 44 -2.96 20.34 -3.67
CA LYS A 44 -3.92 21.22 -4.38
C LYS A 44 -5.12 21.58 -3.52
N ALA A 45 -5.34 20.87 -2.41
CA ALA A 45 -6.24 21.24 -1.31
C ALA A 45 -5.67 22.30 -0.34
N GLY A 46 -4.51 22.90 -0.65
CA GLY A 46 -3.83 23.92 0.14
C GLY A 46 -2.68 23.36 1.00
N CYS A 47 -1.62 24.16 1.15
CA CYS A 47 -0.34 23.92 1.84
C CYS A 47 -0.48 23.37 3.27
N HIS A 48 -0.92 22.12 3.39
CA HIS A 48 -1.25 21.46 4.64
C HIS A 48 -1.68 19.99 4.41
N SER A 49 -1.20 19.15 3.47
CA SER A 49 -1.90 17.86 3.14
C SER A 49 -2.29 16.98 4.34
N PHE A 50 -1.32 16.60 5.17
CA PHE A 50 -1.58 15.88 6.41
C PHE A 50 -2.39 16.72 7.39
N MET A 51 -2.12 18.02 7.48
CA MET A 51 -2.84 18.91 8.39
C MET A 51 -4.25 19.29 7.91
N HIS A 52 -4.57 19.15 6.62
CA HIS A 52 -5.83 19.44 5.97
C HIS A 52 -6.73 18.24 6.12
N VAL A 53 -6.22 17.03 5.83
CA VAL A 53 -6.95 15.79 6.13
C VAL A 53 -7.11 15.64 7.65
N LYS A 54 -6.11 15.97 8.47
CA LYS A 54 -6.27 16.09 9.94
C LYS A 54 -7.32 17.11 10.34
N ARG A 55 -7.36 18.28 9.68
CA ARG A 55 -8.37 19.31 9.95
C ARG A 55 -9.75 18.83 9.56
N GLN A 56 -9.91 18.19 8.40
CA GLN A 56 -11.17 17.59 7.96
C GLN A 56 -11.62 16.47 8.90
N ILE A 57 -10.71 15.59 9.35
CA ILE A 57 -11.01 14.57 10.36
C ILE A 57 -11.43 15.22 11.68
N LYS A 58 -10.74 16.29 12.12
CA LYS A 58 -11.14 17.04 13.34
C LYS A 58 -12.50 17.74 13.17
N GLU A 59 -12.78 18.31 12.00
CA GLU A 59 -14.06 18.96 11.70
C GLU A 59 -15.21 17.95 11.60
N ALA A 60 -14.98 16.80 10.96
CA ALA A 60 -15.94 15.69 10.90
C ALA A 60 -16.16 15.06 12.28
N ALA A 61 -15.10 14.90 13.08
CA ALA A 61 -15.19 14.40 14.45
C ALA A 61 -16.04 15.31 15.34
N LYS A 62 -15.89 16.64 15.21
CA LYS A 62 -16.73 17.63 15.91
C LYS A 62 -18.19 17.57 15.50
N LYS A 63 -18.48 17.15 14.26
CA LYS A 63 -19.85 16.95 13.75
C LYS A 63 -20.46 15.61 14.16
N GLY A 64 -19.64 14.67 14.67
CA GLY A 64 -20.08 13.33 15.03
C GLY A 64 -20.13 12.34 13.86
N ASP A 65 -19.63 12.73 12.68
CA ASP A 65 -19.68 11.92 11.46
C ASP A 65 -18.56 10.86 11.48
N ARG A 66 -18.81 9.75 12.18
CA ARG A 66 -17.82 8.67 12.35
C ARG A 66 -17.42 8.03 11.01
N ASP A 67 -18.38 7.80 10.12
CA ASP A 67 -18.12 7.15 8.82
C ASP A 67 -17.21 7.99 7.93
N VAL A 68 -17.40 9.32 7.92
CA VAL A 68 -16.54 10.26 7.18
C VAL A 68 -15.13 10.24 7.75
N CYS A 69 -14.98 10.18 9.08
CA CYS A 69 -13.67 10.07 9.72
C CYS A 69 -12.96 8.78 9.31
N VAL A 70 -13.66 7.64 9.30
CA VAL A 70 -13.10 6.34 8.90
C VAL A 70 -12.65 6.36 7.44
N VAL A 71 -13.47 6.88 6.52
CA VAL A 71 -13.13 6.96 5.10
C VAL A 71 -11.90 7.86 4.88
N LEU A 72 -11.84 9.02 5.53
CA LEU A 72 -10.69 9.92 5.44
C LEU A 72 -9.43 9.29 6.04
N ALA A 73 -9.53 8.59 7.15
CA ALA A 73 -8.40 7.88 7.74
C ALA A 73 -7.91 6.72 6.86
N LYS A 74 -8.82 5.94 6.26
CA LYS A 74 -8.49 4.90 5.26
C LYS A 74 -7.75 5.49 4.06
N SER A 75 -8.21 6.62 3.52
CA SER A 75 -7.49 7.28 2.42
C SER A 75 -6.07 7.71 2.81
N MET A 76 -5.87 8.16 4.06
CA MET A 76 -4.55 8.57 4.56
C MET A 76 -3.59 7.37 4.69
N VAL A 77 -4.07 6.24 5.20
CA VAL A 77 -3.28 5.00 5.28
C VAL A 77 -2.90 4.53 3.88
N ASN A 78 -3.85 4.52 2.94
CA ASN A 78 -3.60 4.10 1.57
C ASN A 78 -2.58 5.00 0.87
N SER A 79 -2.67 6.32 1.03
CA SER A 79 -1.66 7.27 0.55
C SER A 79 -0.27 6.96 1.11
N ARG A 80 -0.16 6.74 2.44
CA ARG A 80 1.13 6.39 3.06
C ARG A 80 1.69 5.08 2.54
N LYS A 81 0.86 4.05 2.39
CA LYS A 81 1.24 2.75 1.83
C LYS A 81 1.69 2.89 0.37
N ALA A 82 1.01 3.70 -0.43
CA ALA A 82 1.40 4.00 -1.81
C ALA A 82 2.76 4.71 -1.89
N VAL A 83 2.98 5.77 -1.09
CA VAL A 83 4.26 6.48 -1.03
C VAL A 83 5.40 5.57 -0.55
N SER A 84 5.16 4.77 0.50
CA SER A 84 6.12 3.79 1.01
C SER A 84 6.51 2.76 -0.05
N LYS A 85 5.53 2.25 -0.81
CA LYS A 85 5.76 1.32 -1.93
C LYS A 85 6.65 1.96 -2.99
N ILE A 86 6.37 3.19 -3.41
CA ILE A 86 7.19 3.89 -4.41
C ILE A 86 8.62 4.14 -3.90
N HIS A 87 8.80 4.46 -2.61
CA HIS A 87 10.13 4.57 -2.01
C HIS A 87 10.91 3.25 -2.01
N ALA A 88 10.25 2.13 -1.69
CA ALA A 88 10.85 0.80 -1.77
C ALA A 88 11.27 0.47 -3.21
N THR A 89 10.40 0.73 -4.18
CA THR A 89 10.69 0.58 -5.61
C THR A 89 11.89 1.43 -6.05
N LYS A 90 11.97 2.68 -5.59
CA LYS A 90 13.12 3.56 -5.86
C LYS A 90 14.43 2.98 -5.30
N ALA A 91 14.40 2.42 -4.10
CA ALA A 91 15.57 1.77 -3.49
C ALA A 91 16.04 0.56 -4.30
N GLN A 92 15.11 -0.29 -4.75
CA GLN A 92 15.38 -1.44 -5.62
C GLN A 92 16.02 -1.01 -6.96
N ILE A 93 15.48 0.02 -7.63
CA ILE A 93 16.08 0.53 -8.88
C ILE A 93 17.49 1.06 -8.64
N ASN A 94 17.71 1.80 -7.55
CA ASN A 94 19.03 2.31 -7.20
C ASN A 94 20.03 1.17 -6.96
N SER A 95 19.61 0.11 -6.27
CA SER A 95 20.44 -1.09 -6.08
C SER A 95 20.84 -1.70 -7.43
N VAL A 96 19.89 -1.89 -8.34
CA VAL A 96 20.19 -2.39 -9.70
C VAL A 96 21.17 -1.47 -10.43
N VAL A 97 20.98 -0.15 -10.39
CA VAL A 97 21.90 0.81 -11.04
C VAL A 97 23.32 0.70 -10.46
N MET A 98 23.47 0.50 -9.15
CA MET A 98 24.76 0.29 -8.49
C MET A 98 25.41 -1.02 -8.93
N CYS A 99 24.67 -2.13 -8.97
CA CYS A 99 25.18 -3.39 -9.50
C CYS A 99 25.63 -3.26 -10.96
N MET A 100 24.89 -2.54 -11.80
CA MET A 100 25.31 -2.27 -13.19
C MET A 100 26.61 -1.46 -13.25
N GLN A 101 26.80 -0.51 -12.32
CA GLN A 101 28.03 0.26 -12.22
C GLN A 101 29.21 -0.63 -11.80
N GLN A 102 28.98 -1.57 -10.89
CA GLN A 102 29.94 -2.61 -10.52
C GLN A 102 30.27 -3.50 -11.72
N GLN A 103 29.29 -3.94 -12.51
CA GLN A 103 29.53 -4.73 -13.72
C GLN A 103 30.41 -3.99 -14.74
N LEU A 104 30.21 -2.69 -14.93
CA LEU A 104 31.11 -1.88 -15.79
C LEU A 104 32.55 -1.82 -15.25
N ALA A 105 32.73 -1.81 -13.93
CA ALA A 105 34.05 -1.88 -13.31
C ALA A 105 34.69 -3.27 -13.50
N THR A 106 33.92 -4.34 -13.28
CA THR A 106 34.35 -5.72 -13.51
C THR A 106 34.78 -5.95 -14.96
N VAL A 107 34.02 -5.46 -15.95
CA VAL A 107 34.40 -5.57 -17.37
C VAL A 107 35.69 -4.79 -17.67
N ARG A 108 35.96 -3.68 -16.97
CA ARG A 108 37.23 -2.94 -17.14
C ARG A 108 38.42 -3.70 -16.55
N MET A 109 38.22 -4.43 -15.46
CA MET A 109 39.28 -5.15 -14.75
C MET A 109 39.52 -6.57 -15.31
N ALA A 110 38.45 -7.35 -15.43
CA ALA A 110 38.47 -8.76 -15.81
C ALA A 110 38.14 -8.99 -17.30
N GLY A 111 37.63 -7.99 -18.01
CA GLY A 111 37.25 -8.11 -19.43
C GLY A 111 35.94 -8.85 -19.67
N THR A 112 35.36 -9.48 -18.65
CA THR A 112 34.13 -10.27 -18.74
C THR A 112 33.02 -9.68 -17.88
N LEU A 113 31.77 -9.92 -18.29
CA LEU A 113 30.59 -9.66 -17.47
C LEU A 113 30.39 -10.82 -16.50
N GLN A 114 29.89 -10.53 -15.30
CA GLN A 114 29.52 -11.53 -14.32
C GLN A 114 28.01 -11.57 -14.14
N HIS A 115 27.48 -12.78 -13.95
CA HIS A 115 26.10 -12.99 -13.58
C HIS A 115 25.85 -12.43 -12.16
N SER A 116 24.72 -11.73 -11.97
CA SER A 116 24.35 -11.16 -10.68
C SER A 116 22.95 -11.62 -10.26
N THR A 117 22.91 -12.47 -9.25
CA THR A 117 21.67 -12.95 -8.62
C THR A 117 20.95 -11.83 -7.85
N GLU A 118 21.70 -10.86 -7.32
CA GLU A 118 21.11 -9.70 -6.64
C GLU A 118 20.34 -8.80 -7.62
N VAL A 119 20.89 -8.57 -8.82
CA VAL A 119 20.18 -7.84 -9.88
C VAL A 119 18.91 -8.61 -10.30
N MET A 120 19.00 -9.94 -10.40
CA MET A 120 17.86 -10.79 -10.72
C MET A 120 16.73 -10.63 -9.71
N LYS A 121 17.04 -10.71 -8.40
CA LYS A 121 16.05 -10.58 -7.32
C LYS A 121 15.39 -9.20 -7.33
N ASN A 122 16.20 -8.13 -7.37
CA ASN A 122 15.67 -6.77 -7.37
C ASN A 122 14.82 -6.50 -8.61
N MET A 123 15.20 -7.02 -9.78
CA MET A 123 14.41 -6.90 -11.00
C MET A 123 13.07 -7.63 -10.89
N GLN A 124 13.05 -8.82 -10.28
CA GLN A 124 11.82 -9.58 -10.07
C GLN A 124 10.81 -8.83 -9.18
N GLU A 125 11.30 -8.14 -8.14
CA GLU A 125 10.45 -7.29 -7.29
C GLU A 125 9.92 -6.08 -8.06
N LEU A 126 10.75 -5.47 -8.93
CA LEU A 126 10.37 -4.32 -9.74
C LEU A 126 9.32 -4.63 -10.81
N VAL A 127 9.33 -5.84 -11.39
CA VAL A 127 8.33 -6.27 -12.39
C VAL A 127 6.92 -6.37 -11.79
N LYS A 128 6.80 -6.51 -10.47
CA LYS A 128 5.50 -6.55 -9.77
C LYS A 128 4.85 -5.17 -9.62
N VAL A 129 5.59 -4.08 -9.88
CA VAL A 129 5.08 -2.71 -9.73
C VAL A 129 4.40 -2.29 -11.04
N PRO A 130 3.07 -2.08 -11.06
CA PRO A 130 2.32 -1.92 -12.31
C PRO A 130 2.77 -0.71 -13.14
N GLU A 131 3.23 0.36 -12.49
CA GLU A 131 3.65 1.60 -13.12
C GLU A 131 4.92 1.46 -13.98
N ILE A 132 5.83 0.58 -13.58
CA ILE A 132 7.13 0.37 -14.23
C ILE A 132 7.26 -1.03 -14.86
N MET A 133 6.28 -1.91 -14.66
CA MET A 133 6.28 -3.31 -15.08
C MET A 133 6.70 -3.51 -16.54
N ALA A 134 6.12 -2.72 -17.46
CA ALA A 134 6.42 -2.85 -18.89
C ALA A 134 7.90 -2.54 -19.19
N VAL A 135 8.40 -1.42 -18.65
CA VAL A 135 9.78 -0.98 -18.84
C VAL A 135 10.76 -1.95 -18.19
N MET A 136 10.47 -2.43 -16.97
CA MET A 136 11.32 -3.36 -16.25
C MET A 136 11.37 -4.74 -16.92
N ARG A 137 10.27 -5.21 -17.51
CA ARG A 137 10.24 -6.44 -18.31
C ARG A 137 11.12 -6.32 -19.57
N ASP A 138 11.14 -5.17 -20.22
CA ASP A 138 12.00 -4.95 -21.39
C ASP A 138 13.48 -4.83 -21.00
N ILE A 139 13.77 -4.12 -19.90
CA ILE A 139 15.13 -4.04 -19.34
C ILE A 139 15.63 -5.42 -18.90
N SER A 140 14.78 -6.22 -18.27
CA SER A 140 15.07 -7.62 -17.92
C SER A 140 15.50 -8.44 -19.13
N LYS A 141 14.72 -8.40 -20.23
CA LYS A 141 15.07 -9.11 -21.48
C LYS A 141 16.40 -8.64 -22.07
N GLU A 142 16.67 -7.33 -22.03
CA GLU A 142 17.95 -6.77 -22.47
C GLU A 142 19.09 -7.23 -21.56
N MET A 143 18.90 -7.30 -20.24
CA MET A 143 19.90 -7.79 -19.28
C MET A 143 20.20 -9.28 -19.44
N THR A 144 19.20 -10.11 -19.74
CA THR A 144 19.39 -11.53 -20.09
C THR A 144 20.17 -11.67 -21.40
N ARG A 145 19.87 -10.86 -22.42
CA ARG A 145 20.62 -10.86 -23.68
C ARG A 145 22.08 -10.44 -23.51
N ILE A 146 22.35 -9.51 -22.59
CA ILE A 146 23.71 -9.04 -22.27
C ILE A 146 24.47 -10.08 -21.42
N GLY A 147 23.77 -11.01 -20.76
CA GLY A 147 24.35 -12.03 -19.89
C GLY A 147 24.64 -11.55 -18.46
N ILE A 148 23.91 -10.52 -17.98
CA ILE A 148 24.00 -10.05 -16.58
C ILE A 148 23.10 -10.88 -15.67
N ILE A 149 21.96 -11.31 -16.20
CA ILE A 149 20.96 -12.14 -15.54
C ILE A 149 20.83 -13.42 -16.36
N ASP A 150 20.63 -14.55 -15.69
CA ASP A 150 20.29 -15.80 -16.36
C ASP A 150 18.86 -15.74 -16.93
N GLU A 151 18.44 -16.77 -17.67
CA GLU A 151 17.05 -16.86 -18.14
C GLU A 151 16.13 -16.76 -16.91
N MET A 152 15.38 -15.66 -16.81
CA MET A 152 14.45 -15.45 -15.71
C MET A 152 13.42 -16.57 -15.77
N ILE A 153 13.49 -17.48 -14.79
CA ILE A 153 12.38 -18.37 -14.50
C ILE A 153 11.24 -17.44 -14.09
N GLU A 154 10.20 -17.39 -14.92
CA GLU A 154 8.98 -16.64 -14.65
C GLU A 154 8.29 -17.37 -13.49
N GLU A 155 8.82 -17.17 -12.29
CA GLU A 155 8.31 -17.75 -11.06
C GLU A 155 6.94 -17.14 -10.88
N THR A 156 5.96 -18.03 -11.03
CA THR A 156 4.51 -17.88 -10.95
C THR A 156 4.06 -16.58 -10.30
N MET A 157 3.17 -15.88 -11.01
CA MET A 157 2.29 -14.85 -10.48
C MET A 157 1.49 -15.41 -9.29
N GLU A 158 2.12 -15.50 -8.13
CA GLU A 158 1.42 -15.62 -6.86
C GLU A 158 0.97 -14.20 -6.52
N SER A 159 -0.08 -13.77 -7.23
CA SER A 159 -0.98 -12.71 -6.81
C SER A 159 -1.74 -13.21 -5.59
N VAL A 160 -1.03 -13.35 -4.48
CA VAL A 160 -1.61 -13.42 -3.16
C VAL A 160 -1.40 -12.02 -2.60
N GLU A 161 -2.35 -11.13 -2.87
CA GLU A 161 -2.74 -10.17 -1.86
C GLU A 161 -3.60 -10.99 -0.90
N PRO A 162 -3.06 -11.51 0.23
CA PRO A 162 -3.91 -12.20 1.18
C PRO A 162 -4.70 -11.13 1.93
N GLU A 163 -5.95 -11.46 2.18
CA GLU A 163 -6.96 -10.73 2.95
C GLU A 163 -6.50 -10.32 4.38
N GLU A 164 -5.29 -10.70 4.81
CA GLU A 164 -4.65 -10.33 6.09
C GLU A 164 -4.36 -8.82 6.23
N LEU A 165 -4.36 -8.05 5.14
CA LEU A 165 -4.15 -6.59 5.18
C LEU A 165 -5.36 -5.79 5.70
N GLU A 166 -6.56 -6.36 5.78
CA GLU A 166 -7.76 -5.59 6.16
C GLU A 166 -7.88 -5.36 7.67
N GLU A 167 -7.54 -6.35 8.52
CA GLU A 167 -7.58 -6.18 9.98
C GLU A 167 -6.45 -5.26 10.48
N GLU A 168 -5.23 -5.41 9.97
CA GLU A 168 -4.11 -4.49 10.29
C GLU A 168 -4.41 -3.06 9.83
N ALA A 169 -5.05 -2.89 8.67
CA ALA A 169 -5.47 -1.58 8.19
C ALA A 169 -6.51 -0.94 9.11
N GLN A 170 -7.43 -1.71 9.70
CA GLN A 170 -8.44 -1.17 10.60
C GLN A 170 -7.82 -0.70 11.92
N GLU A 171 -6.86 -1.45 12.50
CA GLU A 171 -6.11 -0.98 13.67
C GLU A 171 -5.27 0.28 13.39
N GLU A 172 -4.60 0.34 12.23
CA GLU A 172 -3.84 1.53 11.82
C GLU A 172 -4.75 2.75 11.64
N VAL A 173 -5.93 2.55 11.07
CA VAL A 173 -6.97 3.57 10.93
C VAL A 173 -7.43 4.06 12.30
N ASP A 174 -7.71 3.17 13.23
CA ASP A 174 -8.16 3.51 14.58
C ASP A 174 -7.06 4.23 15.39
N LYS A 175 -5.79 3.82 15.25
CA LYS A 175 -4.63 4.52 15.82
C LYS A 175 -4.53 5.96 15.28
N ILE A 176 -4.66 6.14 13.97
CA ILE A 176 -4.63 7.48 13.34
C ILE A 176 -5.81 8.33 13.80
N LEU A 177 -7.02 7.76 13.87
CA LEU A 177 -8.20 8.46 14.37
C LEU A 177 -8.01 8.90 15.83
N PHE A 178 -7.47 8.03 16.68
CA PHE A 178 -7.18 8.33 18.07
C PHE A 178 -6.14 9.45 18.23
N GLU A 179 -5.02 9.38 17.49
CA GLU A 179 -3.98 10.41 17.49
C GLU A 179 -4.50 11.78 17.04
N ILE A 180 -5.39 11.81 16.04
CA ILE A 180 -5.91 13.05 15.46
C ILE A 180 -7.00 13.68 16.33
N THR A 181 -7.87 12.85 16.90
CA THR A 181 -9.01 13.31 17.70
C THR A 181 -8.74 13.30 19.21
N SER A 182 -7.53 12.92 19.63
CA SER A 182 -7.15 12.85 21.05
C SER A 182 -8.14 12.03 21.89
N GLY A 183 -8.76 11.01 21.28
CA GLY A 183 -9.75 10.14 21.92
C GLY A 183 -11.17 10.72 22.07
N GLU A 184 -11.49 11.89 21.47
CA GLU A 184 -12.85 12.45 21.52
C GLU A 184 -13.89 11.56 20.81
N LEU A 185 -13.52 10.88 19.72
CA LEU A 185 -14.40 9.93 19.03
C LEU A 185 -14.67 8.65 19.82
N GLY A 186 -13.76 8.24 20.71
CA GLY A 186 -13.94 7.08 21.59
C GLY A 186 -14.86 7.34 22.79
N LYS A 187 -15.26 8.60 23.00
CA LYS A 187 -16.18 9.04 24.07
C LYS A 187 -17.59 9.33 23.57
N ALA A 188 -17.82 9.35 22.26
CA ALA A 188 -19.16 9.46 21.71
C ALA A 188 -19.88 8.10 21.91
N PRO A 189 -21.07 8.07 22.56
CA PRO A 189 -21.82 6.84 22.67
C PRO A 189 -22.06 6.33 21.25
N SER A 190 -21.87 5.01 21.05
CA SER A 190 -22.24 4.31 19.83
C SER A 190 -23.60 4.83 19.40
N ALA A 191 -23.63 5.61 18.30
CA ALA A 191 -24.87 6.07 17.74
C ALA A 191 -25.66 4.81 17.41
N VAL A 192 -26.76 4.68 18.16
CA VAL A 192 -27.83 3.69 18.08
C VAL A 192 -27.68 2.81 16.85
N ALA A 193 -27.28 1.55 17.08
CA ALA A 193 -27.41 0.52 16.08
C ALA A 193 -28.84 0.60 15.53
N ASP A 194 -28.92 0.89 14.24
CA ASP A 194 -30.12 1.00 13.44
C ASP A 194 -30.83 -0.35 13.43
N THR A 195 -31.56 -0.65 14.50
CA THR A 195 -32.58 -1.68 14.51
C THR A 195 -33.79 -1.09 13.81
N LEU A 196 -33.81 -1.27 12.49
CA LEU A 196 -35.04 -1.28 11.70
C LEU A 196 -35.97 -2.37 12.26
N VAL A 197 -36.75 -2.03 13.28
CA VAL A 197 -37.84 -2.86 13.78
C VAL A 197 -39.14 -2.11 13.49
N ALA A 198 -39.80 -2.55 12.42
CA ALA A 198 -41.23 -2.34 12.24
C ALA A 198 -42.02 -3.08 13.35
N PRO A 199 -43.23 -2.61 13.69
CA PRO A 199 -43.69 -2.57 15.07
C PRO A 199 -44.36 -3.87 15.52
N ALA A 200 -44.09 -4.29 16.75
CA ALA A 200 -45.02 -5.09 17.54
C ALA A 200 -44.71 -4.99 19.03
N SER A 201 -45.64 -4.34 19.73
CA SER A 201 -46.10 -4.64 21.08
C SER A 201 -45.13 -4.49 22.26
N ALA A 202 -45.53 -3.56 23.12
CA ALA A 202 -45.09 -3.39 24.50
C ALA A 202 -45.02 -4.71 25.29
N VAL A 203 -44.08 -4.77 26.23
CA VAL A 203 -44.34 -4.84 27.67
C VAL A 203 -42.97 -4.74 28.37
N THR A 204 -42.84 -3.74 29.24
CA THR A 204 -41.79 -3.58 30.24
C THR A 204 -41.98 -4.61 31.36
N GLU A 205 -40.99 -5.47 31.58
CA GLU A 205 -40.87 -6.26 32.81
C GLU A 205 -40.19 -5.40 33.89
N GLU A 206 -40.95 -5.01 34.91
CA GLU A 206 -40.41 -4.64 36.23
C GLU A 206 -40.66 -5.80 37.18
N GLU A 207 -39.58 -6.27 37.83
CA GLU A 207 -39.59 -7.26 38.89
C GLU A 207 -40.47 -6.80 40.07
N GLN A 208 -41.49 -7.58 40.41
CA GLN A 208 -42.14 -7.48 41.72
C GLN A 208 -42.08 -8.84 42.44
N PRO A 209 -41.74 -8.86 43.75
CA PRO A 209 -41.67 -10.09 44.53
C PRO A 209 -43.08 -10.66 44.71
N VAL A 210 -43.25 -11.92 44.32
CA VAL A 210 -44.53 -12.64 44.37
C VAL A 210 -44.90 -12.94 45.82
N ASP A 211 -46.01 -12.37 46.30
CA ASP A 211 -46.55 -12.63 47.64
C ASP A 211 -47.23 -14.01 47.66
N PHE A 212 -46.62 -14.96 48.37
CA PHE A 212 -47.06 -16.36 48.44
C PHE A 212 -48.42 -16.53 49.13
N GLU A 213 -48.91 -15.53 49.86
CA GLU A 213 -50.19 -15.58 50.58
C GLU A 213 -51.38 -15.48 49.62
N GLU A 214 -51.26 -14.64 48.58
CA GLU A 214 -52.31 -14.45 47.56
C GLU A 214 -52.46 -15.69 46.67
N MET A 215 -51.35 -16.39 46.41
CA MET A 215 -51.34 -17.64 45.65
C MET A 215 -52.03 -18.79 46.40
N ARG A 216 -51.92 -18.82 47.73
CA ARG A 216 -52.63 -19.80 48.58
C ARG A 216 -54.14 -19.56 48.57
N GLN A 217 -54.58 -18.32 48.69
CA GLN A 217 -56.01 -17.98 48.63
C GLN A 217 -56.66 -18.32 47.28
N ARG A 218 -55.91 -18.19 46.17
CA ARG A 218 -56.36 -18.61 44.83
C ARG A 218 -56.50 -20.13 44.66
N LEU A 219 -55.67 -20.91 45.34
CA LEU A 219 -55.76 -22.38 45.30
C LEU A 219 -56.89 -22.92 46.19
N GLU A 220 -57.20 -22.23 47.29
CA GLU A 220 -58.32 -22.59 48.15
C GLU A 220 -59.69 -22.29 47.50
N SER A 221 -59.80 -21.19 46.73
CA SER A 221 -61.04 -20.86 46.01
C SER A 221 -61.37 -21.81 44.85
N LEU A 222 -60.41 -22.61 44.40
CA LEU A 222 -60.60 -23.65 43.38
C LEU A 222 -60.96 -25.02 43.98
N LYS A 223 -61.03 -25.13 45.31
CA LYS A 223 -61.30 -26.40 46.01
C LYS A 223 -62.73 -26.55 46.56
N ASN A 224 -63.62 -25.58 46.32
CA ASN A 224 -65.06 -25.66 46.62
C ASN A 224 -65.91 -25.36 45.39
#